data_AF-A0AAV8GUW1-F1
#
_entry.id   AF-A0AAV8GUW1-F1
#
_cell.length_a   1.000
_cell.length_b   1.000
_cell.length_c   1.000
_cell.angle_alpha   90.00
_cell.angle_beta   90.00
_cell.angle_gamma   90.00
#
_symmetry.space_group_name_H-M   'P 1'
#
loop_
_entity.id
_entity.type
_entity.pdbx_description
1 polymer ?
#
loop_
_entity_poly.entity_id
_entity_poly.type
_entity_poly.pdbx_seq_one_letter_code
_entity_poly.pdbx_strand_id
1 'polypeptide(L)'
;MNASFMSGLGYLLSWDLAEWISESEIARNNTDGPEDIVLASWLNTAKKGRNRYHNFPGIYDYKGDTPDDYCFKHAFIPETIAVHLLKGNLEWARTLKYFNATKGLKPSNLHGQLISEF
;
A
#
# COMPACT_ATOMS: atom_id res chain seq x y z
N MET A 1 -12.71 -2.99 20.87
CA MET A 1 -12.57 -2.85 19.40
C MET A 1 -11.47 -3.81 18.98
N ASN A 2 -11.84 -4.99 18.45
CA ASN A 2 -10.87 -5.99 17.99
C ASN A 2 -11.21 -6.36 16.54
N ALA A 3 -11.39 -5.33 15.71
CA ALA A 3 -11.67 -5.47 14.30
C ALA A 3 -10.33 -5.53 13.57
N SER A 4 -10.00 -6.68 12.98
CA SER A 4 -8.95 -6.75 11.97
C SER A 4 -9.31 -5.79 10.83
N PHE A 5 -8.44 -4.83 10.57
CA PHE A 5 -8.54 -3.86 9.47
C PHE A 5 -7.38 -4.07 8.50
N MET A 6 -7.56 -3.66 7.26
CA MET A 6 -6.54 -3.77 6.21
C MET A 6 -5.69 -2.52 6.29
N SER A 7 -4.44 -2.62 6.74
CA SER A 7 -3.57 -1.45 6.90
C SER A 7 -3.56 -0.56 5.64
N GLY A 8 -3.62 0.76 5.81
CA GLY A 8 -3.56 1.79 4.75
C GLY A 8 -2.34 1.78 3.82
N LEU A 9 -1.50 0.73 3.87
CA LEU A 9 -0.50 0.40 2.84
C LEU A 9 -1.14 0.10 1.48
N GLY A 10 -2.40 -0.34 1.49
CA GLY A 10 -3.21 -0.59 0.31
C GLY A 10 -3.99 -1.90 0.44
N TYR A 11 -5.16 -1.93 -0.19
CA TYR A 11 -5.99 -3.12 -0.27
C TYR A 11 -6.71 -3.17 -1.61
N LEU A 12 -7.19 -4.36 -1.97
CA LEU A 12 -8.02 -4.60 -3.14
C LEU A 12 -9.34 -5.20 -2.70
N LEU A 13 -10.42 -4.77 -3.35
CA LEU A 13 -11.75 -5.30 -3.16
C LEU A 13 -12.19 -6.01 -4.44
N SER A 14 -12.88 -7.14 -4.28
CA SER A 14 -13.59 -7.76 -5.39
C SER A 14 -14.78 -6.88 -5.82
N TRP A 15 -15.18 -7.02 -7.07
CA TRP A 15 -16.22 -6.16 -7.65
C TRP A 15 -17.56 -6.24 -6.91
N ASP A 16 -17.95 -7.42 -6.42
CA ASP A 16 -19.16 -7.63 -5.63
C ASP A 16 -19.16 -6.85 -4.30
N LEU A 17 -17.98 -6.64 -3.71
CA LEU A 17 -17.85 -5.78 -2.53
C LEU A 17 -17.95 -4.30 -2.90
N ALA A 18 -17.36 -3.88 -4.02
CA ALA A 18 -17.45 -2.51 -4.51
C ALA A 18 -18.90 -2.14 -4.87
N GLU A 19 -19.61 -3.01 -5.58
CA GLU A 19 -21.02 -2.87 -5.92
C GLU A 19 -21.87 -2.77 -4.65
N TRP A 20 -21.67 -3.69 -3.70
CA TRP A 20 -22.36 -3.64 -2.42
C TRP A 20 -22.10 -2.34 -1.65
N ILE A 21 -20.86 -1.84 -1.59
CA ILE A 21 -20.52 -0.57 -0.93
C ILE A 21 -21.28 0.59 -1.56
N SER A 22 -21.41 0.61 -2.90
CA SER A 22 -22.08 1.70 -3.62
C SER A 22 -23.58 1.83 -3.28
N GLU A 23 -24.22 0.72 -2.91
CA GLU A 23 -25.65 0.67 -2.59
C GLU A 23 -25.95 0.61 -1.09
N SER A 24 -24.95 0.35 -0.24
CA SER A 24 -25.13 0.06 1.18
C SER A 24 -25.45 1.30 2.03
N GLU A 25 -26.54 1.25 2.78
CA GLU A 25 -26.83 2.24 3.83
C GLU A 25 -25.80 2.23 4.95
N ILE A 26 -25.19 1.07 5.24
CA ILE A 26 -24.11 0.96 6.24
C ILE A 26 -22.93 1.82 5.82
N ALA A 27 -22.52 1.72 4.55
CA ALA A 27 -21.41 2.52 4.03
C ALA A 27 -21.78 4.01 3.96
N ARG A 28 -22.99 4.31 3.48
CA ARG A 28 -23.49 5.68 3.30
C ARG A 28 -23.60 6.47 4.62
N ASN A 29 -23.95 5.79 5.72
CA ASN A 29 -24.21 6.44 7.00
C ASN A 29 -23.00 6.44 7.96
N ASN A 30 -21.89 5.78 7.62
CA ASN A 30 -20.75 5.60 8.53
C ASN A 30 -19.42 5.96 7.85
N THR A 31 -19.21 7.21 7.46
CA THR A 31 -18.01 7.64 6.70
C THR A 31 -16.91 8.28 7.55
N ASP A 32 -17.14 8.46 8.85
CA ASP A 32 -16.23 9.20 9.72
C ASP A 32 -15.08 8.34 10.25
N GLY A 33 -13.84 8.72 9.91
CA GLY A 33 -12.62 8.11 10.43
C GLY A 33 -11.60 7.77 9.35
N PRO A 34 -10.48 7.12 9.74
CA PRO A 34 -9.52 6.57 8.78
C PRO A 34 -10.20 5.57 7.85
N GLU A 35 -9.98 5.74 6.56
CA GLU A 35 -10.67 5.01 5.50
C GLU A 35 -10.58 3.48 5.69
N ASP A 36 -9.39 2.95 5.99
CA ASP A 36 -9.16 1.53 6.19
C ASP A 36 -9.92 0.93 7.39
N ILE A 37 -10.00 1.70 8.48
CA ILE A 37 -10.76 1.33 9.68
C ILE A 37 -12.27 1.38 9.39
N VAL A 38 -12.70 2.43 8.68
CA VAL A 38 -14.10 2.63 8.29
C VAL A 38 -14.57 1.50 7.36
N LEU A 39 -13.79 1.17 6.34
CA LEU A 39 -14.07 0.04 5.45
C LEU A 39 -14.15 -1.28 6.22
N ALA A 40 -13.22 -1.54 7.14
CA ALA A 40 -13.25 -2.73 7.98
C ALA A 40 -14.53 -2.77 8.83
N SER A 41 -14.96 -1.62 9.37
CA SER A 41 -16.20 -1.49 10.13
C SER A 41 -17.43 -1.84 9.28
N TRP A 42 -17.51 -1.34 8.04
CA TRP A 42 -18.60 -1.67 7.11
C TRP A 42 -18.68 -3.17 6.85
N LEU A 43 -17.56 -3.77 6.47
CA LEU A 43 -17.48 -5.19 6.12
C LEU A 43 -17.82 -6.08 7.32
N ASN A 44 -17.34 -5.72 8.51
CA ASN A 44 -17.64 -6.47 9.74
C ASN A 44 -19.11 -6.38 10.13
N THR A 45 -19.68 -5.16 10.10
CA THR A 45 -21.09 -4.92 10.45
C THR A 45 -22.03 -5.67 9.49
N ALA A 46 -21.71 -5.66 8.20
CA ALA A 46 -22.49 -6.36 7.17
C ALA A 46 -22.15 -7.86 7.04
N LYS A 47 -21.20 -8.37 7.84
CA LYS A 47 -20.68 -9.75 7.76
C LYS A 47 -20.18 -10.15 6.36
N LYS A 48 -19.65 -9.17 5.62
CA LYS A 48 -19.05 -9.26 4.27
C LYS A 48 -17.52 -9.39 4.35
N GLY A 49 -16.88 -9.72 3.22
CA GLY A 49 -15.41 -9.80 3.12
C GLY A 49 -14.81 -10.88 4.02
N ARG A 50 -15.36 -12.10 3.98
CA ARG A 50 -14.86 -13.27 4.74
C ARG A 50 -13.58 -13.86 4.15
N ASN A 51 -13.35 -13.65 2.86
CA ASN A 51 -12.18 -14.14 2.13
C ASN A 51 -11.05 -13.10 2.19
N ARG A 52 -10.57 -12.78 3.39
CA ARG A 52 -9.47 -11.82 3.56
C ARG A 52 -8.14 -12.53 3.37
N TYR A 53 -7.34 -12.04 2.44
CA TYR A 53 -5.98 -12.49 2.24
C TYR A 53 -5.01 -11.36 2.63
N HIS A 54 -3.94 -11.74 3.31
CA HIS A 54 -2.88 -10.83 3.70
C HIS A 54 -1.64 -11.14 2.86
N ASN A 55 -1.15 -10.14 2.15
CA ASN A 55 -0.05 -10.30 1.19
C ASN A 55 1.30 -9.80 1.74
N PHE A 56 1.50 -9.77 3.05
CA PHE A 56 2.83 -9.51 3.60
C PHE A 56 3.75 -10.69 3.29
N PRO A 57 5.02 -10.49 2.87
CA PRO A 57 5.78 -9.22 2.83
C PRO A 57 5.77 -8.46 1.49
N GLY A 58 4.76 -8.62 0.64
CA GLY A 58 4.71 -8.01 -0.70
C GLY A 58 4.41 -6.51 -0.73
N ILE A 59 3.73 -5.94 0.27
CA ILE A 59 3.49 -4.49 0.39
C ILE A 59 3.91 -4.05 1.79
N TYR A 60 4.79 -3.06 1.88
CA TYR A 60 5.45 -2.67 3.13
C TYR A 60 6.02 -1.25 3.06
N ASP A 61 6.40 -0.70 4.21
CA ASP A 61 7.03 0.62 4.30
C ASP A 61 8.48 0.59 3.83
N TYR A 62 8.93 1.65 3.17
CA TYR A 62 10.34 1.80 2.79
C TYR A 62 11.25 1.67 4.01
N LYS A 63 12.25 0.79 3.90
CA LYS A 63 13.19 0.48 4.97
C LYS A 63 13.99 1.70 5.42
N GLY A 64 14.56 2.46 4.47
CA GLY A 64 15.51 3.53 4.78
C GLY A 64 16.65 3.01 5.67
N ASP A 65 16.98 3.79 6.71
CA ASP A 65 18.00 3.42 7.71
C ASP A 65 17.40 2.65 8.91
N THR A 66 16.14 2.21 8.79
CA THR A 66 15.47 1.48 9.88
C THR A 66 16.14 0.10 10.08
N PRO A 67 16.41 -0.31 11.33
CA PRO A 67 16.90 -1.65 11.65
C PRO A 67 16.01 -2.77 11.09
N ASP A 68 16.58 -3.97 10.91
CA ASP A 68 15.90 -5.13 10.30
C ASP A 68 14.79 -5.75 11.16
N ASP A 69 14.70 -5.38 12.44
CA ASP A 69 13.72 -5.90 13.39
C ASP A 69 12.40 -5.10 13.42
N TYR A 70 12.28 -4.04 12.60
CA TYR A 70 11.06 -3.24 12.56
C TYR A 70 9.98 -3.89 11.68
N CYS A 71 8.85 -4.21 12.31
CA CYS A 71 7.69 -4.79 11.63
C CYS A 71 7.23 -3.89 10.46
N PHE A 72 6.87 -4.49 9.33
CA PHE A 72 6.46 -3.79 8.10
C PHE A 72 7.55 -3.00 7.36
N LYS A 73 8.84 -3.14 7.72
CA LYS A 73 9.97 -2.55 6.99
C LYS A 73 11.04 -3.60 6.74
N HIS A 74 11.41 -3.82 5.48
CA HIS A 74 12.52 -4.69 5.11
C HIS A 74 13.14 -4.26 3.78
N ALA A 75 14.29 -4.84 3.45
CA ALA A 75 14.94 -4.60 2.16
C ALA A 75 14.05 -5.06 1.00
N PHE A 76 14.32 -4.59 -0.21
CA PHE A 76 13.64 -5.08 -1.40
C PHE A 76 13.85 -6.59 -1.57
N ILE A 77 12.77 -7.32 -1.86
CA ILE A 77 12.74 -8.76 -2.10
C ILE A 77 12.04 -9.04 -3.44
N PRO A 78 12.35 -10.15 -4.14
CA PRO A 78 11.73 -10.45 -5.43
C PRO A 78 10.18 -10.39 -5.44
N GLU A 79 9.55 -10.65 -4.29
CA GLU A 79 8.10 -10.64 -4.07
C GLU A 79 7.53 -9.24 -3.77
N THR A 80 8.36 -8.19 -3.71
CA THR A 80 7.93 -6.80 -3.49
C THR A 80 6.98 -6.37 -4.61
N ILE A 81 5.74 -6.03 -4.25
CA ILE A 81 4.68 -5.53 -5.12
C ILE A 81 4.57 -4.01 -5.04
N ALA A 82 4.60 -3.45 -3.83
CA ALA A 82 4.51 -2.01 -3.62
C ALA A 82 5.25 -1.58 -2.35
N VAL A 83 5.71 -0.33 -2.34
CA VAL A 83 6.52 0.24 -1.25
C VAL A 83 5.92 1.57 -0.82
N HIS A 84 5.60 1.69 0.46
CA HIS A 84 4.98 2.86 1.06
C HIS A 84 6.03 3.79 1.73
N LEU A 85 5.64 4.99 2.16
CA LEU A 85 6.51 6.01 2.79
C LEU A 85 7.69 6.54 1.95
N LEU A 86 7.58 6.58 0.61
CA LEU A 86 8.55 7.25 -0.25
C LEU A 86 8.36 8.78 -0.19
N LYS A 87 9.00 9.44 0.78
CA LYS A 87 8.82 10.89 1.03
C LYS A 87 9.88 11.77 0.37
N GLY A 88 11.01 11.23 -0.07
CA GLY A 88 12.10 11.99 -0.69
C GLY A 88 12.53 11.43 -2.05
N ASN A 89 13.31 12.24 -2.78
CA ASN A 89 13.73 11.95 -4.15
C ASN A 89 14.65 10.71 -4.23
N LEU A 90 15.50 10.50 -3.23
CA LEU A 90 16.42 9.35 -3.20
C LEU A 90 15.67 8.04 -2.99
N GLU A 91 14.68 8.04 -2.10
CA GLU A 91 13.81 6.90 -1.83
C GLU A 91 13.01 6.54 -3.09
N TRP A 92 12.48 7.55 -3.78
CA TRP A 92 11.82 7.37 -5.08
C TRP A 92 12.77 6.80 -6.14
N ALA A 93 13.95 7.39 -6.31
CA ALA A 93 14.92 6.95 -7.31
C ALA A 93 15.35 5.49 -7.10
N ARG A 94 15.65 5.10 -5.85
CA ARG A 94 16.03 3.72 -5.49
C ARG A 94 14.90 2.74 -5.75
N THR A 95 13.67 3.11 -5.38
CA THR A 95 12.49 2.25 -5.59
C THR A 95 12.16 2.10 -7.07
N LEU A 96 12.22 3.18 -7.85
CA LEU A 96 12.00 3.14 -9.31
C LEU A 96 13.09 2.33 -10.04
N LYS A 97 14.35 2.39 -9.57
CA LYS A 97 15.45 1.55 -10.06
C LYS A 97 15.17 0.07 -9.76
N TYR A 98 14.73 -0.24 -8.54
CA TYR A 98 14.38 -1.60 -8.13
C TYR A 98 13.28 -2.22 -9.01
N PHE A 99 12.18 -1.49 -9.22
CA PHE A 99 11.09 -1.94 -10.10
C PHE A 99 11.42 -1.86 -11.59
N ASN A 100 12.63 -1.42 -11.95
CA ASN A 100 13.06 -1.24 -13.34
C ASN A 100 12.10 -0.33 -14.15
N ALA A 101 11.37 0.56 -13.46
CA ALA A 101 10.27 1.36 -14.02
C ALA A 101 10.75 2.46 -14.96
N THR A 102 12.05 2.75 -14.96
CA THR A 102 12.65 3.83 -15.75
C THR A 102 13.51 3.33 -16.90
N LYS A 103 13.55 2.01 -17.13
CA LYS A 103 14.29 1.42 -18.24
C LYS A 103 13.75 1.92 -19.58
N GLY A 104 14.61 2.56 -20.36
CA GLY A 104 14.27 3.10 -21.68
C GLY A 104 13.64 4.50 -21.67
N LEU A 105 13.46 5.12 -20.50
CA LEU A 105 13.04 6.52 -20.42
C LEU A 105 14.24 7.45 -20.61
N LYS A 106 14.04 8.57 -21.31
CA LYS A 106 15.05 9.63 -21.38
C LYS A 106 15.15 10.31 -20.01
N PRO A 107 16.37 10.53 -19.47
CA PRO A 107 16.54 11.23 -18.22
C PRO A 107 15.93 12.63 -18.25
N SER A 108 15.18 13.00 -17.20
CA SER A 108 14.64 14.35 -16.98
C SER A 108 15.35 15.03 -15.81
N ASN A 109 15.09 16.31 -15.53
CA ASN A 109 15.66 16.96 -14.33
C ASN A 109 15.24 16.28 -13.00
N LEU A 110 14.18 15.47 -13.00
CA LEU A 110 13.71 14.72 -11.83
C LEU A 110 14.41 13.36 -11.66
N HIS A 111 14.95 12.80 -12.75
CA HIS A 111 15.50 11.43 -12.81
C HIS A 111 16.99 11.41 -13.16
N GLY A 112 17.46 12.36 -13.97
CA GLY A 112 18.77 12.39 -14.60
C GLY A 112 19.94 12.85 -13.72
N GLN A 113 19.69 13.47 -12.57
CA GLN A 113 20.77 13.80 -11.63
C GLN A 113 21.08 12.68 -10.62
N LEU A 114 20.20 11.68 -10.46
CA LEU A 114 20.33 10.67 -9.39
C LEU A 114 20.90 9.32 -9.83
N ILE A 115 21.09 9.10 -11.13
CA ILE A 115 21.48 7.77 -11.68
C ILE A 115 22.95 7.72 -12.05
N SER A 116 23.61 8.86 -12.22
CA SER A 116 25.05 8.91 -12.50
C SER A 116 25.94 8.68 -11.28
N GLU A 117 25.37 8.62 -10.06
CA GLU A 117 26.14 8.54 -8.80
C GLU A 117 25.88 7.27 -7.97
N PHE A 118 25.15 6.27 -8.49
CA PHE A 118 24.92 4.98 -7.80
C PHE A 118 24.83 3.76 -8.73
#